data_AF-A0A7Y9NK59-F1
#
_entry.id   AF-A0A7Y9NK59-F1
#
_cell.length_a   1.000
_cell.length_b   1.000
_cell.length_c   1.000
_cell.angle_alpha   90.00
_cell.angle_beta   90.00
_cell.angle_gamma   90.00
#
_symmetry.space_group_name_H-M   'P 1'
#
loop_
_entity.id
_entity.type
_entity.pdbx_description
1 polymer ?
#
loop_
_entity_poly.entity_id
_entity_poly.type
_entity_poly.pdbx_seq_one_letter_code
_entity_poly.pdbx_strand_id
1 'polypeptide(L)'
;MPDESKSYPIEEAIRAQNALRKLAGLGAEMFPIQSFVGMISDEIETLRKQGHTDQQIAQTIAASSKIDITATDITTHYASPEDRHQPHE
;
A
#
# COMPACT_ATOMS: atom_id res chain seq x y z
N MET A 1 8.45 -24.53 -20.26
CA MET A 1 8.64 -23.11 -19.91
C MET A 1 7.38 -22.66 -19.18
N PRO A 2 7.44 -22.23 -17.91
CA PRO A 2 6.27 -21.63 -17.28
C PRO A 2 5.88 -20.36 -18.05
N ASP A 3 4.58 -20.14 -18.18
CA ASP A 3 3.98 -19.06 -18.96
C ASP A 3 4.25 -17.70 -18.28
N GLU A 4 5.19 -16.91 -18.81
CA GLU A 4 5.61 -15.61 -18.29
C GLU A 4 4.55 -14.50 -18.44
N SER A 5 3.32 -14.84 -18.85
CA SER A 5 2.21 -13.90 -19.10
C SER A 5 1.07 -13.99 -18.09
N LYS A 6 1.19 -14.81 -17.04
CA LYS A 6 0.14 -14.96 -16.03
C LYS A 6 0.22 -13.87 -14.97
N SER A 7 -0.58 -12.82 -15.17
CA SER A 7 -0.87 -11.82 -14.15
C SER A 7 -2.08 -12.24 -13.32
N TYR A 8 -2.01 -11.98 -12.01
CA TYR A 8 -3.14 -12.19 -11.09
C TYR A 8 -3.47 -10.87 -10.41
N PRO A 9 -4.76 -10.62 -10.11
CA PRO A 9 -5.15 -9.42 -9.36
C PRO A 9 -4.60 -9.48 -7.93
N ILE A 10 -4.31 -8.31 -7.36
CA ILE A 10 -3.72 -8.17 -6.01
C ILE A 10 -4.56 -8.86 -4.93
N GLU A 11 -5.88 -8.87 -5.08
CA GLU A 11 -6.80 -9.55 -4.16
C GLU A 11 -6.51 -11.05 -4.05
N GLU A 12 -6.18 -11.72 -5.16
CA GLU A 12 -5.87 -13.15 -5.16
C GLU A 12 -4.51 -13.41 -4.51
N ALA A 13 -3.53 -12.51 -4.70
CA ALA A 13 -2.25 -12.57 -3.99
C ALA A 13 -2.44 -12.44 -2.46
N ILE A 14 -3.26 -11.47 -2.01
CA ILE A 14 -3.57 -11.26 -0.59
C ILE A 14 -4.31 -12.48 0.00
N ARG A 15 -5.24 -13.08 -0.74
CA ARG A 15 -5.94 -14.31 -0.30
C ARG A 15 -4.97 -15.48 -0.14
N ALA A 16 -4.08 -15.69 -1.11
CA ALA A 16 -3.07 -16.74 -1.04
C ALA A 16 -2.12 -16.53 0.15
N GLN A 17 -1.62 -15.31 0.33
CA GLN A 17 -0.72 -14.97 1.44
C GLN A 17 -1.38 -15.23 2.80
N ASN A 18 -2.62 -14.79 3.00
CA ASN A 18 -3.37 -15.03 4.24
C ASN A 18 -3.58 -16.53 4.51
N ALA A 19 -3.88 -17.33 3.48
CA ALA A 19 -4.03 -18.78 3.61
C ALA A 19 -2.71 -19.45 4.04
N LEU A 20 -1.58 -19.06 3.44
CA LEU A 20 -0.25 -19.58 3.78
C LEU A 20 0.15 -19.22 5.22
N ARG A 21 -0.09 -17.98 5.65
CA ARG A 21 0.20 -17.54 7.02
C ARG A 21 -0.63 -18.32 8.04
N LYS A 22 -1.93 -18.48 7.77
CA LYS A 22 -2.84 -19.29 8.60
C LYS A 22 -2.35 -20.74 8.70
N LEU A 23 -1.93 -21.33 7.58
CA LEU A 23 -1.38 -22.69 7.56
C LEU A 23 -0.08 -22.80 8.37
N ALA A 24 0.77 -21.79 8.30
CA ALA A 24 2.01 -21.71 9.07
C ALA A 24 1.81 -21.33 10.55
N GLY A 25 0.58 -21.07 10.99
CA GLY A 25 0.30 -20.58 12.35
C GLY A 25 0.80 -19.15 12.59
N LEU A 26 1.12 -18.42 11.53
CA LEU A 26 1.53 -17.02 11.58
C LEU A 26 0.27 -16.15 11.63
N GLY A 27 0.19 -15.26 12.63
CA GLY A 27 -0.92 -14.30 12.74
C GLY A 27 -0.99 -13.34 11.55
N ALA A 28 -1.91 -12.36 11.61
CA ALA A 28 -2.03 -11.32 10.59
C ALA A 28 -0.67 -10.63 10.35
N GLU A 29 -0.36 -10.35 9.09
CA GLU A 29 0.81 -9.55 8.77
C GLU A 29 0.57 -8.10 9.17
N MET A 30 1.53 -7.53 9.91
CA MET A 30 1.48 -6.14 10.35
C MET A 30 2.61 -5.40 9.64
N PHE A 31 2.26 -4.33 8.96
CA PHE A 31 3.23 -3.44 8.33
C PHE A 31 3.35 -2.15 9.13
N PRO A 32 4.56 -1.58 9.26
CA PRO A 32 4.69 -0.21 9.71
C PRO A 32 4.01 0.72 8.70
N ILE A 33 3.50 1.85 9.17
CA ILE A 33 2.75 2.82 8.36
C ILE A 33 3.52 3.28 7.12
N GLN A 34 4.84 3.42 7.23
CA GLN A 34 5.70 3.76 6.09
C GLN A 34 5.64 2.72 4.96
N SER A 35 5.71 1.43 5.29
CA SER A 35 5.60 0.36 4.30
C SER A 35 4.20 0.27 3.71
N PHE A 36 3.17 0.50 4.53
CA PHE A 36 1.79 0.55 4.05
C PHE A 36 1.60 1.70 3.04
N VAL A 37 1.98 2.93 3.41
CA VAL A 37 1.90 4.10 2.52
C VAL A 37 2.74 3.90 1.27
N GLY A 38 3.92 3.26 1.38
CA GLY A 38 4.75 2.88 0.24
C GLY A 38 4.04 1.94 -0.73
N MET A 39 3.31 0.94 -0.22
CA MET A 39 2.57 -0.03 -1.05
C MET A 39 1.45 0.62 -1.88
N ILE A 40 0.76 1.61 -1.31
CA ILE A 40 -0.37 2.29 -1.97
C ILE A 40 0.02 3.64 -2.59
N SER A 41 1.32 3.89 -2.72
CA SER A 41 1.85 5.21 -3.06
C SER A 41 1.58 5.60 -4.52
N ASP A 42 1.58 4.64 -5.44
CA ASP A 42 1.21 4.84 -6.84
C ASP A 42 -0.26 5.25 -6.97
N GLU A 43 -1.16 4.66 -6.18
CA GLU A 43 -2.56 5.05 -6.10
C GLU A 43 -2.71 6.45 -5.50
N ILE A 44 -1.98 6.77 -4.42
CA ILE A 44 -1.97 8.12 -3.82
C ILE A 44 -1.51 9.15 -4.85
N GLU A 45 -0.43 8.89 -5.58
CA GLU A 45 0.08 9.79 -6.62
C GLU A 45 -0.93 9.98 -7.74
N THR A 46 -1.55 8.90 -8.19
CA THR A 46 -2.58 8.93 -9.24
C THR A 46 -3.77 9.77 -8.82
N LEU A 47 -4.24 9.63 -7.58
CA LEU A 47 -5.36 10.41 -7.04
C LEU A 47 -4.98 11.90 -6.88
N ARG A 48 -3.78 12.21 -6.41
CA ARG A 48 -3.27 13.60 -6.36
C ARG A 48 -3.24 14.25 -7.75
N LYS A 49 -2.77 13.53 -8.77
CA LYS A 49 -2.78 13.99 -10.17
C LYS A 49 -4.19 14.24 -10.71
N GLN A 50 -5.20 13.53 -10.20
CA GLN A 50 -6.61 13.75 -10.53
C GLN A 50 -7.26 14.89 -9.72
N GLY A 51 -6.51 15.55 -8.83
CA GLY A 51 -6.98 16.67 -8.02
C GLY A 51 -7.56 16.29 -6.66
N HIS A 52 -7.43 15.03 -6.23
CA HIS A 52 -7.83 14.63 -4.88
C HIS A 52 -6.81 15.12 -3.84
N THR A 53 -7.34 15.61 -2.72
CA THR A 53 -6.54 16.04 -1.57
C THR A 53 -6.15 14.84 -0.70
N ASP A 54 -5.03 14.95 0.02
CA ASP A 54 -4.59 13.92 0.98
C ASP A 54 -5.65 13.62 2.04
N GLN A 55 -6.48 14.61 2.39
CA GLN A 55 -7.62 14.41 3.27
C GLN A 55 -8.68 13.48 2.66
N GLN A 56 -9.01 13.64 1.38
CA GLN A 56 -9.96 12.75 0.70
C GLN A 56 -9.38 11.34 0.55
N ILE A 57 -8.08 11.23 0.30
CA ILE A 57 -7.38 9.95 0.18
C ILE A 57 -7.36 9.24 1.55
N ALA A 58 -6.98 9.93 2.62
CA ALA A 58 -7.02 9.39 3.98
C ALA A 58 -8.44 8.94 4.38
N GLN A 59 -9.47 9.76 4.10
CA GLN A 59 -10.86 9.39 4.34
C GLN A 59 -11.28 8.13 3.56
N THR A 60 -10.81 7.99 2.32
CA THR A 60 -11.11 6.80 1.49
C THR A 60 -10.46 5.56 2.09
N ILE A 61 -9.21 5.65 2.53
CA ILE A 61 -8.50 4.55 3.19
C ILE A 61 -9.19 4.17 4.49
N ALA A 62 -9.50 5.15 5.35
CA ALA A 62 -10.18 4.91 6.63
C ALA A 62 -11.60 4.36 6.46
N ALA A 63 -12.34 4.76 5.41
CA ALA A 63 -13.66 4.22 5.12
C ALA A 63 -13.63 2.80 4.56
N SER A 64 -12.56 2.46 3.82
CA SER A 64 -12.43 1.16 3.14
C SER A 64 -11.66 0.13 3.96
N SER A 65 -11.08 0.53 5.09
CA SER A 65 -10.25 -0.30 5.95
C SER A 65 -10.57 -0.07 7.42
N LYS A 66 -10.00 -0.90 8.30
CA LYS A 66 -10.07 -0.68 9.76
C LYS A 66 -8.87 0.13 10.26
N ILE A 67 -8.18 0.82 9.36
CA ILE A 67 -6.94 1.53 9.64
C ILE A 67 -7.28 3.00 9.87
N ASP A 68 -6.79 3.55 10.97
CA ASP A 68 -6.81 4.98 11.21
C ASP A 68 -5.54 5.58 10.57
N ILE A 69 -5.72 6.22 9.41
CA ILE A 69 -4.65 6.95 8.72
C ILE A 69 -5.10 8.38 8.49
N THR A 70 -4.24 9.35 8.78
CA THR A 70 -4.53 10.76 8.58
C THR A 70 -3.85 11.30 7.32
N ALA A 71 -4.31 12.47 6.86
CA ALA A 71 -3.63 13.18 5.78
C ALA A 71 -2.17 13.50 6.14
N THR A 72 -1.88 13.77 7.42
CA THR A 72 -0.52 14.02 7.90
C THR A 72 0.34 12.77 7.78
N ASP A 73 -0.19 11.58 8.14
CA ASP A 73 0.54 10.32 7.99
C ASP A 73 0.90 10.05 6.53
N ILE A 74 -0.03 10.31 5.62
CA ILE A 74 0.23 10.21 4.18
C ILE A 74 1.35 11.17 3.79
N THR A 75 1.27 12.45 4.14
CA THR A 75 2.29 13.43 3.76
C THR A 75 3.66 13.14 4.38
N THR A 76 3.71 12.66 5.62
CA THR A 76 4.96 12.36 6.33
C THR A 76 5.63 11.09 5.82
N HIS A 77 4.85 10.08 5.45
CA HIS A 77 5.39 8.77 5.04
C HIS A 77 5.39 8.55 3.53
N TYR A 78 4.76 9.43 2.76
CA TYR A 78 4.82 9.42 1.31
C TYR A 78 6.22 9.81 0.85
N ALA A 79 6.98 8.83 0.39
CA ALA A 79 8.18 9.08 -0.39
C ALA A 79 7.76 9.37 -1.84
N SER A 80 7.93 10.62 -2.26
CA SER A 80 7.85 10.99 -3.68
C SER A 80 8.81 10.10 -4.48
N PRO A 81 8.50 9.78 -5.74
CA PRO A 81 9.39 8.97 -6.58
C PRO A 81 10.82 9.54 -6.61
N GLU A 82 10.98 10.87 -6.58
CA GLU A 82 12.29 11.54 -6.51
C GLU A 82 13.07 11.24 -5.21
N ASP A 83 12.36 11.05 -4.09
CA ASP A 83 12.94 10.75 -2.77
C ASP A 83 13.31 9.25 -2.65
N ARG A 84 12.57 8.36 -3.35
CA ARG A 84 12.88 6.93 -3.45
C ARG A 84 14.21 6.65 -4.16
N HIS A 85 14.72 7.61 -4.93
CA HIS A 85 15.96 7.51 -5.69
C HIS A 85 17.17 8.14 -5.02
N GLN A 86 17.08 8.63 -3.77
CA GLN A 86 18.29 8.98 -3.02
C GLN A 86 18.89 7.70 -2.41
N PRO A 87 19.99 7.14 -2.96
CA PRO A 87 20.83 6.26 -2.17
C PRO A 87 21.29 7.06 -0.96
N HIS A 88 20.99 6.57 0.25
CA HIS A 88 21.75 6.97 1.42
C HIS A 88 23.21 6.61 1.13
N GLU A 89 24.07 7.62 1.01
CA GLU A 89 25.54 7.47 1.06
C GLU A 89 25.99 7.00 2.45
#